data_AF-A0A0A1WXS9-F1
#
_entry.id   AF-A0A0A1WXS9-F1
#
_cell.length_a   1.000
_cell.length_b   1.000
_cell.length_c   1.000
_cell.angle_alpha   90.00
_cell.angle_beta   90.00
_cell.angle_gamma   90.00
#
_symmetry.space_group_name_H-M   'P 1'
#
loop_
_entity.id
_entity.type
_entity.pdbx_description
1 polymer ?
#
loop_
_entity_poly.entity_id
_entity_poly.type
_entity_poly.pdbx_seq_one_letter_code
_entity_poly.pdbx_strand_id
1 'polypeptide(L)'
;MFELLLENKVLLDELQRFSLLLEESVKNRVRYTPQWCINCSSHKGICNHAKVAILFSGGIDCSILAVLSNKYIKDDDPIDLINVAFERLSSGLENNWDVPDRLSAKNSFAELKKLYPQRNWNYVEVNVSRQELYCNLQKHIKHLIFPLNTVLDETIGCAFWFASRGKGICLGKEYLSSARVVLVGSGADELFGGYTRHRNAFSRFKGTETEKLETLREELDKDWSRIWARNLGRDDRIVADNGKTLRAPFIEEHLVHYVRSFSPSQLCCFLLKEGVGDKLFLRLYGFQIGLKNIAYMKKRAIQFGSKIANKKQNATDRSIYL
;
A
#
# COMPACT_ATOMS: atom_id res chain seq x y z
N MET A 1 -15.12 -10.64 -17.70
CA MET A 1 -15.91 -9.85 -16.72
C MET A 1 -15.46 -8.40 -16.68
N PHE A 2 -14.22 -8.07 -16.31
CA PHE A 2 -13.76 -6.66 -16.33
C PHE A 2 -13.83 -6.04 -17.73
N GLU A 3 -13.50 -6.79 -18.78
CA GLU A 3 -13.66 -6.33 -20.17
C GLU A 3 -15.11 -5.92 -20.48
N LEU A 4 -16.08 -6.79 -20.16
CA LEU A 4 -17.51 -6.50 -20.32
C LEU A 4 -17.96 -5.26 -19.51
N LEU A 5 -17.49 -5.11 -18.27
CA LEU A 5 -17.82 -3.92 -17.47
C LEU A 5 -17.23 -2.65 -18.11
N LEU A 6 -16.03 -2.74 -18.68
CA LEU A 6 -15.36 -1.64 -19.37
C LEU A 6 -15.96 -1.30 -20.75
N GLU A 7 -17.00 -2.00 -21.21
CA GLU A 7 -17.81 -1.58 -22.38
C GLU A 7 -18.81 -0.46 -22.01
N ASN A 8 -19.07 -0.25 -20.71
CA ASN A 8 -19.97 0.79 -20.24
C ASN A 8 -19.31 2.18 -20.34
N LYS A 9 -19.85 3.03 -21.22
CA LYS A 9 -19.34 4.39 -21.46
C LYS A 9 -19.33 5.28 -20.21
N VAL A 10 -20.36 5.22 -19.37
CA VAL A 10 -20.45 6.04 -18.15
C VAL A 10 -19.31 5.68 -17.20
N LEU A 11 -19.07 4.38 -17.00
CA LEU A 11 -17.96 3.91 -16.18
C LEU A 11 -16.60 4.32 -16.76
N LEU A 12 -16.43 4.28 -18.09
CA LEU A 12 -15.19 4.72 -18.74
C LEU A 12 -14.93 6.21 -18.51
N ASP A 13 -15.95 7.06 -18.62
CA ASP A 13 -15.85 8.50 -18.35
C ASP A 13 -15.49 8.76 -16.88
N GLU A 14 -16.09 8.00 -15.95
CA GLU A 14 -15.75 8.05 -14.52
C GLU A 14 -14.31 7.62 -14.24
N LEU A 15 -13.85 6.53 -14.87
CA LEU A 15 -12.48 6.04 -14.77
C LEU A 15 -11.48 7.03 -15.38
N GLN A 16 -11.83 7.69 -16.47
CA GLN A 16 -10.98 8.72 -17.08
C GLN A 16 -10.82 9.93 -16.15
N ARG A 17 -11.91 10.42 -15.57
CA ARG A 17 -11.86 11.52 -14.60
C ARG A 17 -11.08 11.13 -13.35
N PHE A 18 -11.29 9.91 -12.83
CA PHE A 18 -10.49 9.36 -11.75
C PHE A 18 -8.99 9.30 -12.11
N SER A 19 -8.67 8.85 -13.33
CA SER A 19 -7.29 8.77 -13.82
C SER A 19 -6.61 10.13 -13.77
N LEU A 20 -7.27 11.18 -14.27
CA LEU A 20 -6.71 12.55 -14.28
C LEU A 20 -6.38 13.04 -12.87
N LEU A 21 -7.30 12.83 -11.92
CA LEU A 21 -7.12 13.25 -10.53
C LEU A 21 -6.01 12.47 -9.82
N LEU A 22 -5.98 11.14 -9.99
CA LEU A 22 -4.96 10.30 -9.36
C LEU A 22 -3.58 10.52 -9.99
N GLU A 23 -3.52 10.72 -11.31
CA GLU A 23 -2.29 11.05 -12.02
C GLU A 23 -1.70 12.38 -11.54
N GLU A 24 -2.51 13.43 -11.43
CA GLU A 24 -2.05 14.72 -10.89
C GLU A 24 -1.60 14.60 -9.44
N SER A 25 -2.32 13.83 -8.61
CA SER A 25 -1.94 13.51 -7.23
C SER A 25 -0.57 12.83 -7.14
N VAL A 26 -0.30 11.82 -7.97
CA VAL A 26 0.97 11.10 -8.02
C VAL A 26 2.08 11.99 -8.57
N LYS A 27 1.83 12.68 -9.68
CA LYS A 27 2.76 13.60 -10.33
C LYS A 27 3.30 14.64 -9.35
N ASN A 28 2.43 15.30 -8.58
CA ASN A 28 2.85 16.28 -7.58
C ASN A 28 3.69 15.64 -6.47
N ARG A 29 3.36 14.41 -6.06
CA ARG A 29 4.10 13.67 -5.02
C ARG A 29 5.45 13.11 -5.48
N VAL A 30 5.72 12.98 -6.78
CA VAL A 30 7.04 12.51 -7.27
C VAL A 30 7.91 13.63 -7.84
N ARG A 31 7.31 14.68 -8.42
CA ARG A 31 8.06 15.82 -8.99
C ARG A 31 8.70 16.69 -7.91
N TYR A 32 7.96 16.99 -6.83
CA TYR A 32 8.46 17.81 -5.74
C TYR A 32 9.27 16.97 -4.75
N THR A 33 10.31 16.29 -5.24
CA THR A 33 11.24 15.51 -4.43
C THR A 33 12.60 16.21 -4.35
N PRO A 34 13.32 16.14 -3.21
CA PRO A 34 14.67 16.70 -3.12
C PRO A 34 15.57 16.15 -4.22
N GLN A 35 16.30 17.02 -4.93
CA GLN A 35 17.10 16.61 -6.09
C GLN A 35 18.26 15.69 -5.72
N TRP A 36 18.90 15.94 -4.58
CA TRP A 36 20.05 15.17 -4.08
C TRP A 36 19.63 14.26 -2.93
N CYS A 37 20.20 13.04 -2.90
CA CYS A 37 20.16 12.19 -1.72
C CYS A 37 21.27 12.56 -0.74
N ILE A 38 21.24 11.97 0.46
CA ILE A 38 22.25 12.22 1.51
C ILE A 38 23.69 11.95 1.02
N ASN A 39 23.87 10.97 0.14
CA ASN A 39 25.18 10.60 -0.42
C ASN A 39 25.68 11.59 -1.49
N CYS A 40 24.79 12.39 -2.08
CA CYS A 40 25.14 13.34 -3.15
C CYS A 40 25.05 14.80 -2.70
N SER A 41 24.56 15.07 -1.49
CA SER A 41 24.31 16.42 -0.98
C SER A 41 25.59 17.28 -0.94
N SER A 42 26.73 16.67 -0.66
CA SER A 42 28.05 17.33 -0.59
C SER A 42 28.60 17.75 -1.95
N HIS A 43 28.34 16.98 -3.01
CA HIS A 43 29.00 17.16 -4.31
C HIS A 43 28.17 17.94 -5.33
N LYS A 44 26.87 18.22 -5.06
CA LYS A 44 25.93 19.01 -5.88
C LYS A 44 25.86 18.66 -7.39
N GLY A 45 26.43 17.53 -7.83
CA GLY A 45 26.34 17.00 -9.19
C GLY A 45 25.00 16.33 -9.48
N ILE A 46 24.87 15.67 -10.64
CA ILE A 46 23.64 14.95 -11.01
C ILE A 46 23.45 13.74 -10.07
N CYS A 47 22.33 13.68 -9.36
CA CYS A 47 21.94 12.52 -8.54
C CYS A 47 20.96 11.64 -9.33
N ASN A 48 21.45 10.50 -9.82
CA ASN A 48 20.70 9.44 -10.51
C ASN A 48 20.26 8.29 -9.59
N HIS A 49 20.35 8.49 -8.27
CA HIS A 49 19.86 7.51 -7.30
C HIS A 49 18.34 7.58 -7.13
N ALA A 50 17.74 6.49 -6.65
CA ALA A 50 16.30 6.38 -6.45
C ALA A 50 15.79 7.53 -5.57
N LYS A 51 14.84 8.31 -6.11
CA LYS A 51 14.23 9.48 -5.44
C LYS A 51 13.01 9.12 -4.62
N VAL A 52 12.26 8.17 -5.17
CA VAL A 52 10.98 7.72 -4.66
C VAL A 52 11.08 6.21 -4.44
N ALA A 53 10.61 5.79 -3.28
CA ALA A 53 10.32 4.41 -2.97
C ALA A 53 8.81 4.22 -2.87
N ILE A 54 8.33 3.01 -3.11
CA ILE A 54 6.93 2.60 -2.91
C ILE A 54 6.94 1.43 -1.95
N LEU A 55 6.14 1.50 -0.88
CA LEU A 55 5.90 0.31 -0.05
C LEU A 55 5.03 -0.66 -0.85
N PHE A 56 5.65 -1.76 -1.27
CA PHE A 56 5.16 -2.59 -2.36
C PHE A 56 4.80 -3.99 -1.87
N SER A 57 3.55 -4.18 -1.44
CA SER A 57 3.01 -5.49 -1.03
C SER A 57 2.62 -6.38 -2.21
N GLY A 58 2.59 -5.85 -3.44
CA GLY A 58 2.02 -6.50 -4.63
C GLY A 58 0.49 -6.46 -4.68
N GLY A 59 -0.14 -5.63 -3.84
CA GLY A 59 -1.56 -5.31 -3.98
C GLY A 59 -1.83 -4.35 -5.13
N ILE A 60 -3.10 -4.21 -5.50
CA ILE A 60 -3.53 -3.33 -6.59
C ILE A 60 -3.17 -1.86 -6.31
N ASP A 61 -3.30 -1.40 -5.06
CA ASP A 61 -3.06 -0.01 -4.66
C ASP A 61 -1.62 0.41 -4.97
N CYS A 62 -0.63 -0.29 -4.42
CA CYS A 62 0.79 0.03 -4.62
C CYS A 62 1.26 -0.22 -6.07
N SER A 63 0.61 -1.14 -6.79
CA SER A 63 0.93 -1.42 -8.18
C SER A 63 0.46 -0.30 -9.12
N ILE A 64 -0.73 0.25 -8.87
CA ILE A 64 -1.19 1.47 -9.56
C ILE A 64 -0.22 2.62 -9.29
N LEU A 65 0.18 2.82 -8.02
CA LEU A 65 1.16 3.87 -7.70
C LEU A 65 2.49 3.67 -8.42
N ALA A 66 2.95 2.43 -8.61
CA ALA A 66 4.15 2.13 -9.38
C ALA A 66 3.99 2.53 -10.85
N VAL A 67 2.90 2.10 -11.50
CA VAL A 67 2.60 2.44 -12.89
C VAL A 67 2.56 3.96 -13.10
N LEU A 68 1.86 4.69 -12.22
CA LEU A 68 1.73 6.14 -12.35
C LEU A 68 3.03 6.88 -12.02
N SER A 69 3.80 6.41 -11.03
CA SER A 69 5.10 7.01 -10.69
C SER A 69 6.08 6.91 -11.85
N ASN A 70 6.08 5.79 -12.59
CA ASN A 70 6.88 5.60 -13.79
C ASN A 70 6.62 6.66 -14.87
N LYS A 71 5.39 7.19 -14.99
CA LYS A 71 5.06 8.24 -15.98
C LYS A 71 5.72 9.58 -15.70
N TYR A 72 6.06 9.87 -14.43
CA TYR A 72 6.46 11.22 -14.00
C TYR A 72 7.85 11.30 -13.38
N ILE A 73 8.50 10.16 -13.13
CA ILE A 73 9.90 10.07 -12.73
C ILE A 73 10.75 9.95 -14.00
N LYS A 74 11.87 10.67 -14.08
CA LYS A 74 12.80 10.62 -15.23
C LYS A 74 13.23 9.19 -15.50
N ASP A 75 13.36 8.80 -16.77
CA ASP A 75 13.63 7.39 -17.14
C ASP A 75 14.93 6.84 -16.54
N ASP A 76 15.96 7.68 -16.42
CA ASP A 76 17.24 7.32 -15.80
C ASP A 76 17.18 7.16 -14.28
N ASP A 77 16.20 7.77 -13.61
CA ASP A 77 16.05 7.68 -12.16
C ASP A 77 15.35 6.35 -11.79
N PRO A 78 15.95 5.48 -10.97
CA PRO A 78 15.31 4.24 -10.57
C PRO A 78 14.15 4.48 -9.61
N ILE A 79 13.23 3.52 -9.56
CA ILE A 79 12.12 3.47 -8.60
C ILE A 79 12.33 2.27 -7.67
N ASP A 80 12.40 2.53 -6.37
CA ASP A 80 12.53 1.48 -5.36
C ASP A 80 11.15 0.90 -5.02
N LEU A 81 10.97 -0.40 -5.22
CA LEU A 81 9.79 -1.16 -4.80
C LEU A 81 10.16 -1.98 -3.57
N ILE A 82 9.77 -1.53 -2.38
CA ILE A 82 10.25 -2.11 -1.12
C ILE A 82 9.19 -3.03 -0.53
N ASN A 83 9.53 -4.30 -0.37
CA ASN A 83 8.65 -5.30 0.25
C ASN A 83 9.31 -5.88 1.51
N VAL A 84 8.53 -6.00 2.58
CA VAL A 84 8.97 -6.51 3.88
C VAL A 84 8.38 -7.88 4.21
N ALA A 85 9.21 -8.76 4.73
CA ALA A 85 8.85 -10.08 5.21
C ALA A 85 9.44 -10.33 6.60
N PHE A 86 8.67 -10.97 7.48
CA PHE A 86 9.08 -11.31 8.83
C PHE A 86 9.23 -12.81 8.98
N GLU A 87 10.25 -13.22 9.73
CA GLU A 87 10.55 -14.60 10.05
C GLU A 87 9.32 -15.31 10.67
N ARG A 88 9.07 -16.55 10.25
CA ARG A 88 7.91 -17.33 10.70
C ARG A 88 8.16 -17.84 12.13
N LEU A 89 7.12 -17.81 12.97
CA LEU A 89 7.21 -18.28 14.37
C LEU A 89 7.44 -19.80 14.51
N SER A 90 7.19 -20.57 13.44
CA SER A 90 7.38 -22.02 13.42
C SER A 90 8.74 -22.35 12.80
N SER A 91 9.71 -22.63 13.66
CA SER A 91 11.06 -23.09 13.33
C SER A 91 11.03 -24.41 12.54
N GLY A 92 11.18 -24.33 11.23
CA GLY A 92 11.63 -25.41 10.37
C GLY A 92 12.86 -24.91 9.63
N LEU A 93 13.84 -25.78 9.45
CA LEU A 93 15.13 -25.52 8.79
C LEU A 93 14.92 -24.72 7.50
N GLU A 94 15.65 -23.60 7.39
CA GLU A 94 15.58 -22.54 6.37
C GLU A 94 14.52 -21.45 6.57
N ASN A 95 15.02 -20.22 6.74
CA ASN A 95 14.23 -19.00 6.77
C ASN A 95 13.68 -18.70 5.37
N ASN A 96 12.53 -19.30 5.07
CA ASN A 96 11.80 -19.01 3.84
C ASN A 96 11.09 -17.65 3.94
N TRP A 97 11.60 -16.68 3.19
CA TRP A 97 11.07 -15.31 3.09
C TRP A 97 9.93 -15.16 2.08
N ASP A 98 9.53 -16.23 1.38
CA ASP A 98 8.39 -16.27 0.47
C ASP A 98 7.05 -16.30 1.22
N VAL A 99 6.85 -15.27 2.03
CA VAL A 99 5.57 -14.97 2.67
C VAL A 99 4.53 -14.54 1.63
N PRO A 100 3.22 -14.64 1.94
CA PRO A 100 2.13 -14.20 1.08
C PRO A 100 2.34 -12.88 0.31
N ASP A 101 2.79 -11.82 1.00
CA ASP A 101 3.02 -10.52 0.37
C ASP A 101 4.28 -10.51 -0.49
N ARG A 102 5.33 -11.26 -0.12
CA ARG A 102 6.55 -11.41 -0.92
C ARG A 102 6.22 -12.03 -2.28
N LEU A 103 5.48 -13.12 -2.27
CA LEU A 103 5.04 -13.81 -3.50
C LEU A 103 4.15 -12.90 -4.36
N SER A 104 3.22 -12.18 -3.73
CA SER A 104 2.34 -11.23 -4.42
C SER A 104 3.14 -10.09 -5.06
N ALA A 105 4.12 -9.55 -4.34
CA ALA A 105 5.02 -8.52 -4.82
C ALA A 105 5.91 -9.02 -5.96
N LYS A 106 6.49 -10.23 -5.88
CA LYS A 106 7.27 -10.84 -6.97
C LYS A 106 6.43 -10.99 -8.25
N ASN A 107 5.20 -11.45 -8.14
CA ASN A 107 4.28 -11.56 -9.28
C ASN A 107 3.96 -10.19 -9.87
N SER A 108 3.64 -9.22 -9.02
CA SER A 108 3.31 -7.86 -9.46
C SER A 108 4.50 -7.16 -10.12
N PHE A 109 5.70 -7.38 -9.57
CA PHE A 109 6.96 -6.90 -10.12
C PHE A 109 7.25 -7.50 -11.50
N ALA A 110 7.00 -8.80 -11.69
CA ALA A 110 7.15 -9.45 -12.99
C ALA A 110 6.19 -8.85 -14.03
N GLU A 111 4.95 -8.52 -13.66
CA GLU A 111 4.00 -7.83 -14.54
C GLU A 111 4.46 -6.40 -14.85
N LEU A 112 4.93 -5.63 -13.86
CA LEU A 112 5.47 -4.28 -14.06
C LEU A 112 6.68 -4.28 -15.01
N LYS A 113 7.59 -5.24 -14.91
CA LYS A 113 8.72 -5.38 -15.84
C LYS A 113 8.28 -5.64 -17.28
N LYS A 114 7.20 -6.41 -17.47
CA LYS A 114 6.64 -6.66 -18.81
C LYS A 114 6.02 -5.39 -19.40
N LEU A 115 5.32 -4.61 -18.57
CA LEU A 115 4.69 -3.35 -18.99
C LEU A 115 5.73 -2.25 -19.27
N TYR A 116 6.78 -2.17 -18.46
CA TYR A 116 7.79 -1.12 -18.53
C TYR A 116 9.21 -1.71 -18.48
N PRO A 117 9.68 -2.34 -19.57
CA PRO A 117 10.97 -3.03 -19.60
C PRO A 117 12.17 -2.07 -19.52
N GLN A 118 11.99 -0.82 -19.96
CA GLN A 118 13.04 0.20 -19.95
C GLN A 118 13.22 0.86 -18.57
N ARG A 119 12.25 0.72 -17.67
CA ARG A 119 12.33 1.34 -16.34
C ARG A 119 13.29 0.54 -15.46
N ASN A 120 14.22 1.25 -14.83
CA ASN A 120 15.02 0.68 -13.77
C ASN A 120 14.19 0.53 -12.48
N TRP A 121 13.71 -0.68 -12.24
CA TRP A 121 12.98 -1.04 -11.03
C TRP A 121 13.91 -1.75 -10.03
N ASN A 122 14.11 -1.15 -8.87
CA ASN A 122 14.84 -1.77 -7.77
C ASN A 122 13.85 -2.48 -6.84
N TYR A 123 13.70 -3.79 -7.01
CA TYR A 123 12.90 -4.57 -6.07
C TYR A 123 13.73 -4.92 -4.84
N VAL A 124 13.38 -4.32 -3.70
CA VAL A 124 14.13 -4.42 -2.44
C VAL A 124 13.42 -5.37 -1.48
N GLU A 125 14.11 -6.45 -1.14
CA GLU A 125 13.65 -7.49 -0.25
C GLU A 125 14.13 -7.25 1.18
N VAL A 126 13.28 -6.65 2.01
CA VAL A 126 13.53 -6.46 3.45
C VAL A 126 13.10 -7.72 4.20
N ASN A 127 14.08 -8.39 4.82
CA ASN A 127 13.88 -9.60 5.58
C ASN A 127 14.22 -9.31 7.05
N VAL A 128 13.26 -9.54 7.96
CA VAL A 128 13.37 -9.16 9.37
C VAL A 128 13.25 -10.40 10.25
N SER A 129 14.30 -10.69 11.02
CA SER A 129 14.24 -11.77 12.02
C SER A 129 13.37 -11.37 13.21
N ARG A 130 12.86 -12.36 13.96
CA ARG A 130 12.10 -12.06 15.19
C ARG A 130 12.95 -11.35 16.23
N GLN A 131 14.23 -11.72 16.33
CA GLN A 131 15.17 -11.06 17.22
C GLN A 131 15.33 -9.58 16.87
N GLU A 132 15.53 -9.25 15.58
CA GLU A 132 15.64 -7.87 15.12
C GLU A 132 14.35 -7.08 15.37
N LEU A 133 13.19 -7.68 15.04
CA LEU A 133 11.88 -7.09 15.27
C LEU A 133 11.69 -6.70 16.74
N TYR A 134 11.84 -7.65 17.67
CA TYR A 134 11.59 -7.39 19.09
C TYR A 134 12.61 -6.44 19.70
N CYS A 135 13.89 -6.52 19.29
CA CYS A 135 14.93 -5.61 19.76
C CYS A 135 14.60 -4.15 19.40
N ASN A 136 14.21 -3.88 18.15
CA ASN A 136 13.87 -2.52 17.71
C ASN A 136 12.51 -2.06 18.27
N LEU A 137 11.53 -2.96 18.36
CA LEU A 137 10.22 -2.65 18.93
C LEU A 137 10.32 -2.19 20.38
N GLN A 138 11.02 -2.97 21.22
CA GLN A 138 11.13 -2.70 22.66
C GLN A 138 11.95 -1.45 22.97
N LYS A 139 12.96 -1.15 22.15
CA LYS A 139 13.89 -0.04 22.37
C LYS A 139 13.43 1.28 21.76
N HIS A 140 12.73 1.24 20.62
CA HIS A 140 12.52 2.42 19.79
C HIS A 140 11.10 2.52 19.22
N ILE A 141 10.67 1.55 18.39
CA ILE A 141 9.46 1.68 17.57
C ILE A 141 8.20 1.90 18.41
N LYS A 142 8.12 1.33 19.63
CA LYS A 142 6.98 1.54 20.54
C LYS A 142 6.69 3.01 20.83
N HIS A 143 7.73 3.84 20.93
CA HIS A 143 7.61 5.27 21.21
C HIS A 143 7.05 6.04 20.01
N LEU A 144 7.27 5.56 18.79
CA LEU A 144 6.73 6.16 17.56
C LEU A 144 5.25 5.80 17.36
N ILE A 145 4.84 4.61 17.82
CA ILE A 145 3.48 4.11 17.68
C ILE A 145 2.53 4.78 18.68
N PHE A 146 3.01 5.06 19.90
CA PHE A 146 2.29 5.84 20.90
C PHE A 146 1.67 7.12 20.29
N PRO A 147 0.42 7.51 20.65
CA PRO A 147 -0.43 7.00 21.75
C PRO A 147 -1.24 5.75 21.41
N LEU A 148 -1.10 5.18 20.22
CA LEU A 148 -1.77 3.93 19.87
C LEU A 148 -1.13 2.77 20.65
N ASN A 149 -1.95 1.82 21.08
CA ASN A 149 -1.52 0.78 22.03
C ASN A 149 -2.08 -0.62 21.71
N THR A 150 -2.62 -0.84 20.51
CA THR A 150 -3.15 -2.17 20.13
C THR A 150 -2.11 -3.02 19.39
N VAL A 151 -2.31 -4.34 19.40
CA VAL A 151 -1.49 -5.28 18.59
C VAL A 151 -1.56 -4.96 17.09
N LEU A 152 -2.69 -4.46 16.60
CA LEU A 152 -2.80 -4.01 15.21
C LEU A 152 -1.88 -2.83 14.92
N ASP A 153 -1.86 -1.85 15.82
CA ASP A 153 -1.03 -0.66 15.67
C ASP A 153 0.46 -1.00 15.75
N GLU A 154 0.84 -1.90 16.66
CA GLU A 154 2.18 -2.49 16.75
C GLU A 154 2.61 -3.12 15.43
N THR A 155 1.79 -4.03 14.90
CA THR A 155 2.16 -4.85 13.74
C THR A 155 2.23 -4.03 12.45
N ILE A 156 1.28 -3.13 12.22
CA ILE A 156 1.35 -2.23 11.05
C ILE A 156 2.52 -1.27 11.20
N GLY A 157 2.71 -0.70 12.39
CA GLY A 157 3.78 0.23 12.65
C GLY A 157 5.17 -0.37 12.43
N CYS A 158 5.42 -1.55 12.98
CA CYS A 158 6.68 -2.27 12.74
C CYS A 158 6.89 -2.57 11.25
N ALA A 159 5.86 -3.03 10.53
CA ALA A 159 5.97 -3.30 9.11
C ALA A 159 6.37 -2.06 8.31
N PHE A 160 5.75 -0.92 8.59
CA PHE A 160 6.09 0.35 7.95
C PHE A 160 7.49 0.82 8.31
N TRP A 161 7.92 0.68 9.56
CA TRP A 161 9.25 1.11 10.01
C TRP A 161 10.34 0.33 9.30
N PHE A 162 10.26 -1.01 9.32
CA PHE A 162 11.26 -1.85 8.66
C PHE A 162 11.28 -1.67 7.14
N ALA A 163 10.11 -1.53 6.51
CA ALA A 163 10.04 -1.30 5.07
C ALA A 163 10.61 0.09 4.70
N SER A 164 10.23 1.14 5.42
CA SER A 164 10.68 2.50 5.12
C SER A 164 12.16 2.74 5.40
N ARG A 165 12.79 2.01 6.33
CA ARG A 165 14.26 1.98 6.48
C ARG A 165 14.98 1.70 5.17
N GLY A 166 14.38 0.89 4.28
CA GLY A 166 14.88 0.62 2.94
C GLY A 166 16.22 -0.11 2.90
N LYS A 167 16.58 -0.80 3.99
CA LYS A 167 17.73 -1.72 4.06
C LYS A 167 17.24 -3.14 3.77
N GLY A 168 17.70 -3.73 2.68
CA GLY A 168 17.30 -5.08 2.26
C GLY A 168 18.23 -5.65 1.19
N ILE A 169 17.71 -6.58 0.40
CA ILE A 169 18.44 -7.24 -0.69
C ILE A 169 17.84 -6.81 -2.03
N CYS A 170 18.65 -6.35 -2.97
CA CYS A 170 18.24 -6.06 -4.35
C CYS A 170 19.16 -6.84 -5.30
N LEU A 171 18.58 -7.66 -6.19
CA LEU A 171 19.34 -8.50 -7.13
C LEU A 171 20.44 -9.35 -6.44
N GLY A 172 20.13 -9.91 -5.27
CA GLY A 172 21.05 -10.75 -4.50
C GLY A 172 22.16 -10.00 -3.74
N LYS A 173 22.17 -8.66 -3.75
CA LYS A 173 23.15 -7.84 -3.04
C LYS A 173 22.50 -6.99 -1.96
N GLU A 174 23.24 -6.69 -0.89
CA GLU A 174 22.80 -5.71 0.11
C GLU A 174 22.53 -4.37 -0.56
N TYR A 175 21.40 -3.77 -0.22
CA TYR A 175 20.93 -2.52 -0.80
C TYR A 175 20.36 -1.61 0.29
N LEU A 176 20.77 -0.35 0.23
CA LEU A 176 20.21 0.72 1.05
C LEU A 176 19.56 1.76 0.13
N SER A 177 18.24 1.85 0.21
CA SER A 177 17.45 2.79 -0.56
C SER A 177 17.82 4.23 -0.22
N SER A 178 18.22 4.99 -1.24
CA SER A 178 18.48 6.43 -1.16
C SER A 178 17.23 7.30 -1.31
N ALA A 179 16.04 6.68 -1.36
CA ALA A 179 14.79 7.39 -1.57
C ALA A 179 14.48 8.33 -0.41
N ARG A 180 14.01 9.54 -0.74
CA ARG A 180 13.65 10.58 0.24
C ARG A 180 12.15 10.58 0.49
N VAL A 181 11.40 10.08 -0.46
CA VAL A 181 9.94 9.98 -0.41
C VAL A 181 9.55 8.52 -0.48
N VAL A 182 8.61 8.14 0.36
CA VAL A 182 7.96 6.83 0.34
C VAL A 182 6.49 7.02 0.00
N LEU A 183 6.07 6.46 -1.13
CA LEU A 183 4.66 6.40 -1.50
C LEU A 183 3.99 5.19 -0.83
N VAL A 184 2.80 5.42 -0.30
CA VAL A 184 1.96 4.38 0.32
C VAL A 184 0.55 4.40 -0.25
N GLY A 185 -0.08 3.22 -0.28
CA GLY A 185 -1.46 3.03 -0.73
C GLY A 185 -2.53 3.37 0.32
N SER A 186 -2.16 3.99 1.44
CA SER A 186 -3.10 4.35 2.53
C SER A 186 -4.22 5.25 2.00
N GLY A 187 -5.47 4.99 2.43
CA GLY A 187 -6.68 5.65 1.92
C GLY A 187 -7.44 4.83 0.89
N ALA A 188 -6.78 3.95 0.12
CA ALA A 188 -7.46 3.17 -0.91
C ALA A 188 -8.43 2.12 -0.32
N ASP A 189 -8.13 1.57 0.86
CA ASP A 189 -9.04 0.62 1.52
C ASP A 189 -10.31 1.30 2.01
N GLU A 190 -10.16 2.46 2.64
CA GLU A 190 -11.21 3.30 3.19
C GLU A 190 -12.12 3.87 2.09
N LEU A 191 -11.54 4.30 0.96
CA LEU A 191 -12.31 4.88 -0.15
C LEU A 191 -13.07 3.85 -0.99
N PHE A 192 -12.47 2.67 -1.25
CA PHE A 192 -12.98 1.75 -2.28
C PHE A 192 -13.57 0.46 -1.71
N GLY A 193 -13.84 0.36 -0.41
CA GLY A 193 -14.43 -0.87 0.13
C GLY A 193 -13.44 -2.03 0.23
N GLY A 194 -12.21 -1.77 0.66
CA GLY A 194 -11.14 -2.78 0.69
C GLY A 194 -11.13 -3.72 1.90
N TYR A 195 -11.68 -3.33 3.04
CA TYR A 195 -11.60 -4.14 4.25
C TYR A 195 -12.67 -5.26 4.30
N THR A 196 -12.31 -6.40 4.90
CA THR A 196 -13.27 -7.50 5.17
C THR A 196 -14.47 -7.03 6.00
N ARG A 197 -14.30 -6.01 6.86
CA ARG A 197 -15.41 -5.43 7.63
C ARG A 197 -16.45 -4.74 6.74
N HIS A 198 -16.06 -4.13 5.62
CA HIS A 198 -17.00 -3.55 4.64
C HIS A 198 -17.87 -4.64 4.02
N ARG A 199 -17.24 -5.74 3.60
CA ARG A 199 -17.96 -6.93 3.13
C ARG A 199 -18.91 -7.47 4.20
N ASN A 200 -18.44 -7.59 5.44
CA ASN A 200 -19.27 -8.08 6.55
C ASN A 200 -20.44 -7.15 6.86
N ALA A 201 -20.25 -5.82 6.82
CA ALA A 201 -21.31 -4.84 7.02
C ALA A 201 -22.43 -5.03 5.98
N PHE A 202 -22.06 -5.16 4.70
CA PHE A 202 -23.02 -5.42 3.61
C PHE A 202 -23.70 -6.81 3.73
N SER A 203 -22.91 -7.87 3.97
CA SER A 203 -23.41 -9.25 3.92
C SER A 203 -24.22 -9.67 5.15
N ARG A 204 -23.94 -9.09 6.33
CA ARG A 204 -24.62 -9.48 7.59
C ARG A 204 -25.90 -8.69 7.83
N PHE A 205 -26.03 -7.50 7.24
CA PHE A 205 -27.24 -6.70 7.37
C PHE A 205 -28.42 -7.41 6.71
N LYS A 206 -29.52 -7.55 7.45
CA LYS A 206 -30.77 -8.14 6.96
C LYS A 206 -31.75 -7.01 6.68
N GLY A 207 -31.98 -6.74 5.40
CA GLY A 207 -32.88 -5.70 4.92
C GLY A 207 -32.85 -5.61 3.41
N THR A 208 -33.45 -4.55 2.87
CA THR A 208 -33.47 -4.23 1.44
C THR A 208 -32.06 -3.93 0.92
N GLU A 209 -31.87 -3.98 -0.41
CA GLU A 209 -30.58 -3.66 -1.03
C GLU A 209 -30.14 -2.22 -0.72
N THR A 210 -31.09 -1.28 -0.72
CA THR A 210 -30.85 0.12 -0.37
C THR A 210 -30.31 0.28 1.04
N GLU A 211 -30.92 -0.37 2.03
CA GLU A 211 -30.47 -0.29 3.44
C GLU A 211 -29.10 -0.95 3.65
N LYS A 212 -28.79 -2.02 2.89
CA LYS A 212 -27.45 -2.63 2.90
C LYS A 212 -26.38 -1.67 2.36
N LEU A 213 -26.69 -0.95 1.28
CA LEU A 213 -25.79 0.06 0.73
C LEU A 213 -25.61 1.24 1.68
N GLU A 214 -26.66 1.64 2.40
CA GLU A 214 -26.57 2.67 3.44
C GLU A 214 -25.62 2.24 4.57
N THR A 215 -25.84 1.04 5.11
CA THR A 215 -24.99 0.48 6.18
C THR A 215 -23.53 0.39 5.74
N LEU A 216 -23.29 0.04 4.47
CA LEU A 216 -21.94 0.05 3.91
C LEU A 216 -21.36 1.46 3.82
N ARG A 217 -22.14 2.46 3.38
CA ARG A 217 -21.72 3.86 3.34
C ARG A 217 -21.31 4.37 4.72
N GLU A 218 -22.12 4.10 5.74
CA GLU A 218 -21.83 4.47 7.12
C GLU A 218 -20.49 3.86 7.61
N GLU A 219 -20.22 2.60 7.30
CA GLU A 219 -18.96 1.95 7.69
C GLU A 219 -17.75 2.55 6.95
N LEU A 220 -17.89 2.90 5.65
CA LEU A 220 -16.85 3.61 4.89
C LEU A 220 -16.58 5.01 5.45
N ASP A 221 -17.63 5.77 5.75
CA ASP A 221 -17.52 7.12 6.31
C ASP A 221 -16.92 7.11 7.73
N LYS A 222 -17.27 6.11 8.54
CA LYS A 222 -16.66 5.88 9.83
C LYS A 222 -15.16 5.60 9.72
N ASP A 223 -14.73 4.85 8.72
CA ASP A 223 -13.30 4.62 8.47
C ASP A 223 -12.59 5.87 7.96
N TRP A 224 -13.22 6.61 7.06
CA TRP A 224 -12.67 7.84 6.53
C TRP A 224 -12.49 8.91 7.62
N SER A 225 -13.50 9.13 8.46
CA SER A 225 -13.48 10.14 9.54
C SER A 225 -12.36 9.94 10.58
N ARG A 226 -11.86 8.70 10.72
CA ARG A 226 -10.81 8.34 11.69
C ARG A 226 -9.46 8.03 11.07
N ILE A 227 -9.32 8.09 9.74
CA ILE A 227 -8.10 7.67 9.03
C ILE A 227 -6.85 8.43 9.51
N TRP A 228 -7.00 9.73 9.78
CA TRP A 228 -5.93 10.60 10.24
C TRP A 228 -5.35 10.14 11.59
N ALA A 229 -6.21 9.77 12.54
CA ALA A 229 -5.83 9.35 13.88
C ALA A 229 -5.40 7.88 13.94
N ARG A 230 -6.02 7.00 13.14
CA ARG A 230 -5.80 5.55 13.21
C ARG A 230 -4.64 5.07 12.34
N ASN A 231 -4.44 5.70 11.18
CA ASN A 231 -3.45 5.27 10.19
C ASN A 231 -2.41 6.36 9.97
N LEU A 232 -2.80 7.50 9.40
CA LEU A 232 -1.86 8.48 8.84
C LEU A 232 -0.89 9.05 9.89
N GLY A 233 -1.36 9.39 11.08
CA GLY A 233 -0.50 9.93 12.14
C GLY A 233 0.56 8.95 12.64
N ARG A 234 0.23 7.67 12.74
CA ARG A 234 1.20 6.60 13.08
C ARG A 234 2.19 6.41 11.93
N ASP A 235 1.67 6.23 10.73
CA ASP A 235 2.45 5.90 9.54
C ASP A 235 3.46 7.01 9.23
N ASP A 236 3.06 8.29 9.38
CA ASP A 236 3.94 9.45 9.18
C ASP A 236 5.12 9.47 10.17
N ARG A 237 4.85 9.36 11.48
CA ARG A 237 5.92 9.32 12.52
C ARG A 237 6.93 8.20 12.26
N ILE A 238 6.44 7.04 11.84
CA ILE A 238 7.26 5.85 11.60
C ILE A 238 8.16 5.99 10.38
N VAL A 239 7.65 6.58 9.30
CA VAL A 239 8.42 6.79 8.08
C VAL A 239 9.40 7.96 8.26
N ALA A 240 8.98 9.01 8.95
CA ALA A 240 9.80 10.18 9.26
C ALA A 240 11.03 9.82 10.12
N ASP A 241 10.89 8.88 11.06
CA ASP A 241 12.01 8.38 11.87
C ASP A 241 13.14 7.76 11.02
N ASN A 242 12.80 7.20 9.85
CA ASN A 242 13.79 6.69 8.89
C ASN A 242 14.34 7.77 7.95
N GLY A 243 14.10 9.05 8.23
CA GLY A 243 14.56 10.18 7.43
C GLY A 243 13.86 10.31 6.08
N LYS A 244 12.67 9.73 5.93
CA LYS A 244 11.89 9.75 4.68
C LYS A 244 10.55 10.46 4.88
N THR A 245 10.06 11.11 3.84
CA THR A 245 8.72 11.72 3.83
C THR A 245 7.71 10.73 3.29
N LEU A 246 6.68 10.41 4.08
CA LEU A 246 5.54 9.62 3.61
C LEU A 246 4.65 10.49 2.72
N ARG A 247 4.20 9.94 1.59
CA ARG A 247 3.17 10.58 0.75
C ARG A 247 2.13 9.54 0.33
N ALA A 248 0.86 9.84 0.58
CA ALA A 248 -0.27 8.99 0.20
C ALA A 248 -1.04 9.67 -0.95
N PRO A 249 -0.97 9.16 -2.20
CA PRO A 249 -1.70 9.75 -3.33
C PRO A 249 -3.21 9.62 -3.26
N PHE A 250 -3.73 8.55 -2.63
CA PHE A 250 -5.17 8.30 -2.57
C PHE A 250 -5.94 9.26 -1.68
N ILE A 251 -5.27 10.00 -0.78
CA ILE A 251 -5.91 10.95 0.14
C ILE A 251 -5.88 12.40 -0.37
N GLU A 252 -5.54 12.61 -1.64
CA GLU A 252 -5.59 13.96 -2.24
C GLU A 252 -7.05 14.46 -2.30
N GLU A 253 -7.26 15.73 -1.96
CA GLU A 253 -8.58 16.26 -1.64
C GLU A 253 -9.56 16.24 -2.82
N HIS A 254 -9.10 16.57 -4.03
CA HIS A 254 -9.95 16.54 -5.23
C HIS A 254 -10.31 15.11 -5.62
N LEU A 255 -9.34 14.19 -5.54
CA LEU A 255 -9.56 12.76 -5.73
C LEU A 255 -10.57 12.21 -4.72
N VAL A 256 -10.39 12.53 -3.44
CA VAL A 256 -11.29 12.10 -2.35
C VAL A 256 -12.69 12.65 -2.56
N HIS A 257 -12.81 13.94 -2.86
CA HIS A 257 -14.10 14.57 -3.13
C HIS A 257 -14.83 13.88 -4.27
N TYR A 258 -14.11 13.56 -5.36
CA TYR A 258 -14.68 12.85 -6.49
C TYR A 258 -15.12 11.43 -6.13
N VAL A 259 -14.24 10.63 -5.54
CA VAL A 259 -14.53 9.22 -5.20
C VAL A 259 -15.66 9.10 -4.17
N ARG A 260 -15.71 10.00 -3.18
CA ARG A 260 -16.77 10.00 -2.16
C ARG A 260 -18.11 10.54 -2.67
N SER A 261 -18.18 11.08 -3.89
CA SER A 261 -19.45 11.42 -4.53
C SER A 261 -20.20 10.19 -5.06
N PHE A 262 -19.52 9.03 -5.16
CA PHE A 262 -20.10 7.81 -5.66
C PHE A 262 -20.90 7.05 -4.60
N SER A 263 -21.91 6.31 -5.06
CA SER A 263 -22.57 5.32 -4.23
C SER A 263 -21.64 4.13 -3.95
N PRO A 264 -21.81 3.41 -2.82
CA PRO A 264 -20.97 2.26 -2.51
C PRO A 264 -20.97 1.15 -3.57
N SER A 265 -22.08 0.98 -4.30
CA SER A 265 -22.23 -0.01 -5.38
C SER A 265 -21.38 0.31 -6.62
N GLN A 266 -21.07 1.59 -6.86
CA GLN A 266 -20.13 2.00 -7.91
C GLN A 266 -18.68 1.69 -7.53
N LEU A 267 -18.37 1.71 -6.23
CA LEU A 267 -17.01 1.53 -5.71
C LEU A 267 -16.65 0.05 -5.53
N CYS A 268 -17.60 -0.75 -5.04
CA CYS A 268 -17.41 -2.16 -4.71
C CYS A 268 -18.69 -2.98 -4.87
N CYS A 269 -18.54 -4.29 -5.10
CA CYS A 269 -19.67 -5.21 -5.23
C CYS A 269 -19.43 -6.49 -4.44
N PHE A 270 -19.97 -6.58 -3.22
CA PHE A 270 -19.75 -7.72 -2.33
C PHE A 270 -20.58 -8.98 -2.67
N LEU A 271 -21.45 -8.90 -3.68
CA LEU A 271 -22.06 -10.08 -4.29
C LEU A 271 -21.03 -10.91 -5.07
N LEU A 272 -19.95 -10.28 -5.54
CA LEU A 272 -18.84 -10.97 -6.19
C LEU A 272 -17.87 -11.55 -5.14
N LYS A 273 -17.12 -12.57 -5.57
CA LYS A 273 -16.10 -13.23 -4.76
C LYS A 273 -15.03 -12.26 -4.25
N GLU A 274 -14.40 -12.61 -3.13
CA GLU A 274 -13.23 -11.90 -2.62
C GLU A 274 -12.08 -11.91 -3.64
N GLY A 275 -11.40 -10.76 -3.75
CA GLY A 275 -10.38 -10.48 -4.75
C GLY A 275 -10.92 -9.95 -6.08
N VAL A 276 -12.25 -9.85 -6.24
CA VAL A 276 -12.89 -9.31 -7.45
C VAL A 276 -13.82 -8.17 -7.10
N GLY A 277 -14.73 -8.37 -6.15
CA GLY A 277 -15.76 -7.39 -5.80
C GLY A 277 -15.30 -6.26 -4.88
N ASP A 278 -14.32 -6.54 -4.00
CA ASP A 278 -13.69 -5.52 -3.17
C ASP A 278 -12.89 -4.55 -4.05
N LYS A 279 -13.03 -3.25 -3.83
CA LYS A 279 -12.39 -2.21 -4.66
C LYS A 279 -12.62 -2.38 -6.16
N LEU A 280 -13.82 -2.80 -6.56
CA LEU A 280 -14.14 -3.10 -7.95
C LEU A 280 -13.75 -1.94 -8.88
N PHE A 281 -14.08 -0.70 -8.51
CA PHE A 281 -13.71 0.48 -9.29
C PHE A 281 -12.20 0.61 -9.49
N LEU A 282 -11.42 0.48 -8.42
CA LEU A 282 -9.96 0.57 -8.47
C LEU A 282 -9.33 -0.60 -9.25
N ARG A 283 -9.92 -1.79 -9.18
CA ARG A 283 -9.49 -2.96 -9.96
C ARG A 283 -9.76 -2.79 -11.45
N LEU A 284 -10.91 -2.22 -11.80
CA LEU A 284 -11.25 -1.88 -13.18
C LEU A 284 -10.27 -0.84 -13.74
N TYR A 285 -9.95 0.20 -12.96
CA TYR A 285 -8.91 1.16 -13.31
C TYR A 285 -7.54 0.50 -13.52
N GLY A 286 -7.12 -0.33 -12.57
CA GLY A 286 -5.88 -1.09 -12.67
C GLY A 286 -5.82 -1.97 -13.92
N PHE A 287 -6.91 -2.69 -14.20
CA PHE A 287 -7.03 -3.52 -15.39
C PHE A 287 -6.97 -2.68 -16.68
N GLN A 288 -7.56 -1.49 -16.71
CA GLN A 288 -7.52 -0.57 -17.84
C GLN A 288 -6.10 -0.06 -18.11
N ILE A 289 -5.32 0.26 -17.08
CA ILE A 289 -3.92 0.71 -17.22
C ILE A 289 -2.91 -0.43 -17.42
N GLY A 290 -3.37 -1.66 -17.63
CA GLY A 290 -2.54 -2.80 -18.03
C GLY A 290 -2.20 -3.81 -16.91
N LEU A 291 -2.62 -3.58 -15.66
CA LEU A 291 -2.37 -4.49 -14.53
C LEU A 291 -3.36 -5.66 -14.54
N LYS A 292 -3.29 -6.49 -15.58
CA LYS A 292 -4.29 -7.52 -15.89
C LYS A 292 -4.35 -8.62 -14.83
N ASN A 293 -3.21 -9.12 -14.36
CA ASN A 293 -3.18 -10.19 -13.35
C ASN A 293 -3.41 -9.64 -11.94
N ILE A 294 -2.74 -8.54 -11.60
CA ILE A 294 -2.85 -7.90 -10.29
C ILE A 294 -4.29 -7.47 -9.97
N ALA A 295 -5.06 -7.04 -10.97
CA ALA A 295 -6.45 -6.63 -10.77
C ALA A 295 -7.35 -7.74 -10.20
N TYR A 296 -6.99 -9.02 -10.34
CA TYR A 296 -7.72 -10.17 -9.77
C TYR A 296 -7.11 -10.70 -8.46
N MET A 297 -6.02 -10.10 -7.98
CA MET A 297 -5.36 -10.58 -6.77
C MET A 297 -6.15 -10.24 -5.51
N LYS A 298 -6.32 -11.24 -4.65
CA LYS A 298 -6.98 -11.07 -3.35
C LYS A 298 -6.15 -10.15 -2.45
N LYS A 299 -6.80 -9.15 -1.86
CA LYS A 299 -6.19 -8.30 -0.83
C LYS A 299 -5.73 -9.14 0.37
N ARG A 300 -4.54 -8.83 0.87
CA ARG A 300 -4.05 -9.28 2.18
C ARG A 300 -3.61 -8.05 2.96
N ALA A 301 -3.99 -7.97 4.23
CA ALA A 301 -3.54 -6.89 5.08
C ALA A 301 -2.07 -7.14 5.48
N ILE A 302 -1.26 -6.08 5.53
CA ILE A 302 0.20 -6.16 5.67
C ILE A 302 0.61 -7.00 6.89
N GLN A 303 -0.13 -6.93 8.00
CA GLN A 303 0.18 -7.68 9.21
C GLN A 303 0.10 -9.20 9.01
N PHE A 304 -0.82 -9.67 8.17
CA PHE A 304 -0.98 -11.09 7.85
C PHE A 304 -0.11 -11.51 6.67
N GLY A 305 0.02 -10.62 5.70
CA GLY A 305 0.70 -10.86 4.45
C GLY A 305 2.23 -10.95 4.58
N SER A 306 2.81 -10.07 5.38
CA SER A 306 4.25 -10.07 5.73
C SER A 306 4.63 -11.10 6.80
N LYS A 307 3.64 -11.79 7.39
CA LYS A 307 3.78 -12.72 8.52
C LYS A 307 4.24 -12.12 9.85
N ILE A 308 4.17 -10.79 10.04
CA ILE A 308 4.47 -10.21 11.35
C ILE A 308 3.47 -10.61 12.44
N ALA A 309 2.17 -10.68 12.11
CA ALA A 309 1.11 -10.95 13.10
C ALA A 309 1.22 -12.33 13.72
N ASN A 310 1.01 -12.39 15.03
CA ASN A 310 0.89 -13.64 15.78
C ASN A 310 -0.57 -14.09 15.80
N LYS A 311 -0.85 -15.32 15.34
CA LYS A 311 -2.20 -15.89 15.33
C LYS A 311 -2.81 -16.06 16.73
N LYS A 312 -2.00 -16.01 17.79
CA LYS A 312 -2.43 -16.16 19.19
C LYS A 312 -2.90 -14.85 19.83
N GLN A 313 -2.80 -13.72 19.14
CA GLN A 313 -3.16 -12.40 19.67
C GLN A 313 -4.31 -11.80 18.85
N ASN A 314 -5.25 -11.10 19.51
CA ASN A 314 -6.28 -10.37 18.79
C ASN A 314 -5.77 -8.98 18.44
N ALA A 315 -6.16 -8.50 17.26
CA ALA A 315 -5.76 -7.20 16.74
C ALA A 315 -6.17 -6.02 17.65
N THR A 316 -7.26 -6.18 18.41
CA THR A 316 -7.78 -5.16 19.33
C THR A 316 -7.20 -5.25 20.74
N ASP A 317 -6.46 -6.31 21.05
CA ASP A 317 -5.84 -6.47 22.37
C ASP A 317 -4.78 -5.38 22.57
N ARG A 318 -4.58 -4.96 23.82
CA ARG A 318 -3.46 -4.10 24.16
C ARG A 318 -2.16 -4.85 23.90
N SER A 319 -1.23 -4.19 23.22
CA SER A 319 0.11 -4.71 23.08
C SER A 319 0.80 -4.74 24.45
N ILE A 320 1.59 -5.77 24.70
CA ILE A 320 2.46 -5.86 25.88
C ILE A 320 3.75 -5.04 25.73
N TYR A 321 4.01 -4.52 24.52
CA TYR A 321 5.23 -3.77 24.17
C TYR A 321 4.99 -2.27 24.04
N LEU A 322 3.75 -1.83 23.79
CA LEU A 322 3.34 -0.42 23.67
C LEU A 322 2.88 0.14 25.01
#